data_AF-X1S7G1-F1
#
_entry.id   AF-X1S7G1-F1
#
_cell.length_a   1.000
_cell.length_b   1.000
_cell.length_c   1.000
_cell.angle_alpha   90.00
_cell.angle_beta   90.00
_cell.angle_gamma   90.00
#
_symmetry.space_group_name_H-M   'P 1'
#
loop_
_entity.id
_entity.type
_entity.pdbx_description
1 polymer ?
#
loop_
_entity_poly.entity_id
_entity_poly.type
_entity_poly.pdbx_seq_one_letter_code
_entity_poly.pdbx_strand_id
1 'polypeptide(L)'
;VKYPPELLPDAVFNDIPASAEVTVPILDLRRLSGKLVRLSEIAVYRDPDVQLRITNDGMGLHSAYNLAAGFFDLASVVSPYANNFQMLAKDRLYYNLFNSSAGILPAIRTSFGVWVDNLRIVDKLKLGIVLSNDERALAEKFGIGDTVEKGLLPLPLEQQIEREYRSQLISEETHGRTMNVTAISQLVETMYPRDGQFLVLTKLAATPWAAVDNVRISISRDNDANHITDLKAYSVGLDRELNMFIPAMSELSLNIVSTVAQTVSLRYTIWK
;
A
#
# COMPACT_ATOMS: atom_id res chain seq x y z
N VAL A 1 -9.36 -7.87 1.24
CA VAL A 1 -8.70 -8.25 -0.03
C VAL A 1 -9.52 -9.31 -0.72
N LYS A 2 -10.09 -8.99 -1.88
CA LYS A 2 -11.07 -9.79 -2.62
C LYS A 2 -10.51 -10.34 -3.94
N TYR A 3 -9.68 -9.58 -4.63
CA TYR A 3 -9.07 -9.89 -5.93
C TYR A 3 -7.53 -9.75 -5.86
N PRO A 4 -6.82 -10.66 -5.17
CA PRO A 4 -5.36 -10.66 -5.18
C PRO A 4 -4.79 -10.85 -6.60
N PRO A 5 -3.60 -10.28 -6.92
CA PRO A 5 -2.81 -9.42 -6.04
C PRO A 5 -3.45 -8.03 -5.86
N GLU A 6 -3.38 -7.49 -4.64
CA GLU A 6 -3.80 -6.11 -4.35
C GLU A 6 -2.67 -5.35 -3.66
N LEU A 7 -2.45 -4.09 -4.04
CA LEU A 7 -1.58 -3.16 -3.32
C LEU A 7 -2.45 -2.18 -2.55
N LEU A 8 -2.47 -2.37 -1.24
CA LEU A 8 -3.22 -1.53 -0.32
C LEU A 8 -2.35 -0.34 0.12
N PRO A 9 -2.72 0.90 -0.26
CA PRO A 9 -2.00 2.09 0.18
C PRO A 9 -2.35 2.41 1.63
N ASP A 10 -1.39 2.94 2.38
CA ASP A 10 -1.67 3.60 3.65
C ASP A 10 -0.74 4.80 3.85
N ALA A 11 -1.25 5.80 4.57
CA ALA A 11 -0.58 7.05 4.81
C ALA A 11 -1.05 7.64 6.14
N VAL A 12 -0.12 7.82 7.07
CA VAL A 12 -0.41 8.26 8.43
C VAL A 12 0.48 9.42 8.83
N PHE A 13 0.06 10.13 9.87
CA PHE A 13 0.89 11.07 10.61
C PHE A 13 0.64 10.88 12.09
N ASN A 14 1.71 10.96 12.88
CA ASN A 14 1.65 10.74 14.31
C ASN A 14 2.65 11.67 15.02
N ASP A 15 2.28 12.07 16.23
CA ASP A 15 3.25 12.60 17.17
C ASP A 15 3.99 11.43 17.78
N ILE A 16 5.32 11.48 17.79
CA ILE A 16 6.17 10.41 18.32
C ILE A 16 6.73 10.87 19.67
N PRO A 17 6.33 10.25 20.80
CA PRO A 17 6.82 10.65 22.12
C PRO A 17 8.34 10.49 22.23
N ALA A 18 8.96 11.26 23.13
CA ALA A 18 10.40 11.20 23.37
C ALA A 18 10.84 9.78 23.75
N SER A 19 11.91 9.30 23.12
CA SER A 19 12.49 7.98 23.41
C SER A 19 11.49 6.81 23.31
N ALA A 20 10.46 6.93 22.47
CA ALA A 20 9.38 5.97 22.35
C ALA A 20 8.94 5.74 20.90
N GLU A 21 8.15 4.69 20.70
CA GLU A 21 7.44 4.44 19.45
C GLU A 21 6.09 5.15 19.42
N VAL A 22 5.49 5.26 18.23
CA VAL A 22 4.08 5.65 18.11
C VAL A 22 3.21 4.68 18.89
N THR A 23 2.34 5.22 19.76
CA THR A 23 1.51 4.46 20.72
C THR A 23 0.53 3.50 20.06
N VAL A 24 -0.04 3.91 18.91
CA VAL A 24 -0.82 3.02 18.05
C VAL A 24 0.10 2.60 16.91
N PRO A 25 0.54 1.33 16.85
CA PRO A 25 1.44 0.87 15.80
C PRO A 25 0.87 1.18 14.43
N ILE A 26 1.73 1.72 13.55
CA ILE A 26 1.34 2.11 12.19
C ILE A 26 0.88 0.89 11.40
N LEU A 27 1.60 -0.23 11.53
CA LEU A 27 1.22 -1.51 10.93
C LEU A 27 1.62 -2.65 11.86
N ASP A 28 0.66 -3.48 12.24
CA ASP A 28 0.90 -4.71 13.00
C ASP A 28 -0.03 -5.81 12.51
N LEU A 29 0.45 -6.57 11.52
CA LEU A 29 -0.25 -7.74 11.00
C LEU A 29 0.34 -9.00 11.61
N ARG A 30 -0.51 -9.84 12.21
CA ARG A 30 -0.11 -11.09 12.87
C ARG A 30 -1.01 -12.24 12.43
N ARG A 31 -0.44 -13.45 12.37
CA ARG A 31 -1.16 -14.70 12.07
C ARG A 31 -1.88 -14.62 10.71
N LEU A 32 -1.16 -14.17 9.70
CA LEU A 32 -1.66 -14.09 8.33
C LEU A 32 -1.97 -15.51 7.82
N SER A 33 -3.25 -15.87 7.77
CA SER A 33 -3.67 -17.18 7.29
C SER A 33 -4.05 -17.12 5.82
N GLY A 34 -3.45 -17.99 5.00
CA GLY A 34 -3.77 -18.15 3.58
C GLY A 34 -3.38 -16.98 2.67
N LYS A 35 -2.66 -15.98 3.20
CA LYS A 35 -2.21 -14.79 2.47
C LYS A 35 -0.71 -14.62 2.61
N LEU A 36 -0.12 -14.03 1.58
CA LEU A 36 1.27 -13.59 1.56
C LEU A 36 1.25 -12.07 1.49
N VAL A 37 1.95 -11.40 2.41
CA VAL A 37 1.99 -9.93 2.41
C VAL A 37 3.39 -9.42 2.15
N ARG A 38 3.50 -8.24 1.55
CA ARG A 38 4.77 -7.58 1.30
C ARG A 38 4.64 -6.09 1.55
N LEU A 39 5.39 -5.59 2.52
CA LEU A 39 5.55 -4.15 2.73
C LEU A 39 6.35 -3.57 1.57
N SER A 40 5.94 -2.42 1.07
CA SER A 40 6.53 -1.79 -0.10
C SER A 40 6.47 -0.26 -0.01
N GLU A 41 7.34 0.39 -0.79
CA GLU A 41 7.26 1.81 -1.10
C GLU A 41 7.26 2.78 0.10
N ILE A 42 7.96 2.45 1.18
CA ILE A 42 8.02 3.28 2.38
C ILE A 42 8.65 4.64 2.10
N ALA A 43 7.93 5.71 2.41
CA ALA A 43 8.49 7.03 2.60
C ALA A 43 8.07 7.65 3.90
N VAL A 44 8.87 8.60 4.33
CA VAL A 44 8.78 9.19 5.65
C VAL A 44 9.29 10.62 5.58
N TYR A 45 8.76 11.48 6.44
CA TYR A 45 9.36 12.78 6.69
C TYR A 45 10.80 12.59 7.21
N ARG A 46 11.78 13.20 6.53
CA ARG A 46 13.18 13.03 6.89
C ARG A 46 13.48 13.71 8.21
N ASP A 47 13.89 12.90 9.17
CA ASP A 47 14.31 13.36 10.47
C ASP A 47 15.46 12.47 10.98
N PRO A 48 16.59 13.03 11.44
CA PRO A 48 17.73 12.24 11.92
C PRO A 48 17.45 11.51 13.23
N ASP A 49 16.46 11.95 14.00
CA ASP A 49 16.10 11.35 15.28
C ASP A 49 14.99 10.30 15.16
N VAL A 50 14.40 10.12 13.98
CA VAL A 50 13.36 9.12 13.72
C VAL A 50 13.96 7.85 13.12
N GLN A 51 13.69 6.72 13.77
CA GLN A 51 14.08 5.37 13.34
C GLN A 51 12.87 4.59 12.83
N LEU A 52 13.03 3.91 11.70
CA LEU A 52 12.04 2.96 11.18
C LEU A 52 12.28 1.59 11.83
N ARG A 53 11.26 1.09 12.52
CA ARG A 53 11.26 -0.25 13.13
C ARG A 53 10.39 -1.17 12.31
N ILE A 54 11.04 -2.06 11.55
CA ILE A 54 10.37 -2.98 10.63
C ILE A 54 10.77 -4.42 10.97
N THR A 55 9.79 -5.30 11.13
CA THR A 55 10.01 -6.72 11.46
C THR A 55 9.12 -7.61 10.59
N ASN A 56 9.69 -8.64 9.95
CA ASN A 56 9.00 -9.67 9.17
C ASN A 56 9.40 -11.08 9.64
N ASP A 57 8.46 -11.90 10.09
CA ASP A 57 8.68 -13.34 10.36
C ASP A 57 9.92 -13.71 11.20
N GLY A 58 10.36 -12.81 12.09
CA GLY A 58 11.57 -13.00 12.91
C GLY A 58 12.86 -12.42 12.31
N MET A 59 12.82 -11.98 11.05
CA MET A 59 13.80 -11.05 10.46
C MET A 59 13.34 -9.61 10.69
N GLY A 60 14.25 -8.65 10.59
CA GLY A 60 13.94 -7.25 10.72
C GLY A 60 15.12 -6.39 10.34
N LEU A 61 14.83 -5.15 9.99
CA LEU A 61 15.88 -4.17 9.76
C LEU A 61 16.32 -3.64 11.12
N HIS A 62 17.62 -3.69 11.39
CA HIS A 62 18.17 -3.29 12.69
C HIS A 62 17.96 -1.79 12.92
N SER A 63 17.21 -1.41 13.95
CA SER A 63 16.64 -0.06 14.13
C SER A 63 17.67 1.07 14.15
N ALA A 64 18.89 0.80 14.62
CA ALA A 64 19.97 1.79 14.68
C ALA A 64 20.47 2.28 13.32
N TYR A 65 20.19 1.55 12.23
CA TYR A 65 20.65 1.90 10.88
C TYR A 65 19.54 2.42 9.96
N ASN A 66 18.26 2.32 10.36
CA ASN A 66 17.14 2.76 9.54
C ASN A 66 16.65 4.13 9.97
N LEU A 67 17.50 5.14 9.83
CA LEU A 67 17.13 6.53 10.15
C LEU A 67 16.30 7.12 9.02
N ALA A 68 15.17 7.75 9.36
CA ALA A 68 14.26 8.38 8.41
C ALA A 68 14.97 9.41 7.52
N ALA A 69 16.01 10.08 8.04
CA ALA A 69 16.87 10.98 7.27
C ALA A 69 17.46 10.36 5.99
N GLY A 70 17.71 9.04 5.96
CA GLY A 70 18.24 8.32 4.80
C GLY A 70 17.19 7.74 3.85
N PHE A 71 15.91 7.80 4.20
CA PHE A 71 14.81 7.22 3.40
C PHE A 71 14.27 8.20 2.36
N PHE A 72 13.36 7.71 1.51
CA PHE A 72 12.64 8.54 0.54
C PHE A 72 11.82 9.62 1.26
N ASP A 73 12.12 10.87 0.92
CA ASP A 73 11.45 12.02 1.54
C ASP A 73 10.01 12.12 1.05
N LEU A 74 9.10 12.27 2.00
CA LEU A 74 7.70 12.55 1.72
C LEU A 74 7.48 13.99 1.24
N ALA A 75 8.35 14.92 1.65
CA ALA A 75 8.28 16.33 1.25
C ALA A 75 8.98 16.61 -0.09
N SER A 76 9.51 15.59 -0.78
CA SER A 76 10.16 15.77 -2.07
C SER A 76 9.18 16.30 -3.12
N VAL A 77 9.44 17.51 -3.59
CA VAL A 77 8.78 18.12 -4.76
C VAL A 77 9.42 17.67 -6.08
N VAL A 78 10.49 16.87 -6.01
CA VAL A 78 11.14 16.29 -7.18
C VAL A 78 10.53 14.92 -7.45
N SER A 79 9.86 14.83 -8.60
CA SER A 79 9.22 13.61 -9.14
C SER A 79 10.04 13.05 -10.31
N PRO A 80 10.11 11.73 -10.54
CA PRO A 80 9.78 10.61 -9.67
C PRO A 80 11.05 9.88 -9.18
N TYR A 81 11.10 9.45 -7.91
CA TYR A 81 12.08 8.45 -7.49
C TYR A 81 11.35 7.13 -7.24
N ALA A 82 11.67 6.11 -8.05
CA ALA A 82 11.19 4.75 -7.83
C ALA A 82 11.67 4.25 -6.46
N ASN A 83 10.71 3.88 -5.60
CA ASN A 83 11.00 3.32 -4.30
C ASN A 83 10.95 1.79 -4.37
N ASN A 84 12.12 1.17 -4.40
CA ASN A 84 12.25 -0.28 -4.54
C ASN A 84 12.24 -1.02 -3.19
N PHE A 85 11.88 -0.34 -2.10
CA PHE A 85 11.78 -1.00 -0.79
C PHE A 85 10.72 -2.10 -0.86
N GLN A 86 11.09 -3.33 -0.50
CA GLN A 86 10.19 -4.46 -0.40
C GLN A 86 10.60 -5.40 0.73
N MET A 87 9.65 -5.84 1.55
CA MET A 87 9.88 -6.82 2.60
C MET A 87 8.71 -7.80 2.71
N LEU A 88 8.98 -9.07 2.42
CA LEU A 88 7.99 -10.14 2.41
C LEU A 88 7.73 -10.67 3.82
N ALA A 89 6.48 -10.95 4.15
CA ALA A 89 6.08 -11.59 5.40
C ALA A 89 4.98 -12.63 5.19
N LYS A 90 5.05 -13.72 5.94
CA LYS A 90 4.15 -14.87 5.93
C LYS A 90 3.33 -15.00 7.22
N ASP A 91 3.90 -14.61 8.37
CA ASP A 91 3.30 -14.79 9.69
C ASP A 91 3.11 -13.45 10.43
N ARG A 92 4.12 -12.58 10.38
CA ARG A 92 4.11 -11.29 11.09
C ARG A 92 4.75 -10.21 10.24
N LEU A 93 4.05 -9.09 10.07
CA LEU A 93 4.59 -7.87 9.51
C LEU A 93 4.33 -6.71 10.46
N TYR A 94 5.40 -6.07 10.90
CA TYR A 94 5.37 -4.92 11.80
C TYR A 94 6.09 -3.75 11.15
N TYR A 95 5.49 -2.57 11.18
CA TYR A 95 6.13 -1.31 10.86
C TYR A 95 5.70 -0.24 11.86
N ASN A 96 6.67 0.43 12.47
CA ASN A 96 6.43 1.59 13.33
C ASN A 96 7.60 2.59 13.27
N LEU A 97 7.39 3.78 13.83
CA LEU A 97 8.40 4.82 13.96
C LEU A 97 8.79 4.99 15.42
N PHE A 98 10.09 5.17 15.67
CA PHE A 98 10.67 5.42 16.99
C PHE A 98 11.41 6.75 17.00
N ASN A 99 11.18 7.55 18.04
CA ASN A 99 11.88 8.81 18.24
C ASN A 99 13.02 8.61 19.24
N SER A 100 14.25 8.90 18.80
CA SER A 100 15.46 8.79 19.62
C SER A 100 15.87 10.10 20.29
N SER A 101 15.17 11.20 20.04
CA SER A 101 15.39 12.48 20.71
C SER A 101 14.79 12.51 22.12
N ALA A 102 15.18 13.54 22.89
CA ALA A 102 14.67 13.82 24.22
C ALA A 102 13.31 14.56 24.24
N GLY A 103 12.84 15.04 23.08
CA GLY A 103 11.59 15.80 22.95
C GLY A 103 10.52 15.03 22.17
N ILE A 104 9.28 15.51 22.20
CA ILE A 104 8.24 14.99 21.30
C ILE A 104 8.51 15.49 19.87
N LEU A 105 8.35 14.60 18.89
CA LEU A 105 8.40 14.96 17.48
C LEU A 105 6.97 14.99 16.92
N PRO A 106 6.39 16.18 16.70
CA PRO A 106 5.01 16.30 16.25
C PRO A 106 4.87 16.07 14.74
N ALA A 107 3.70 15.58 14.33
CA ALA A 107 3.25 15.48 12.95
C ALA A 107 4.25 14.79 11.99
N ILE A 108 4.95 13.75 12.47
CA ILE A 108 5.81 12.92 11.61
C ILE A 108 4.93 12.10 10.69
N ARG A 109 5.19 12.22 9.39
CA ARG A 109 4.39 11.61 8.32
C ARG A 109 5.10 10.41 7.72
N THR A 110 4.33 9.41 7.30
CA THR A 110 4.81 8.29 6.48
C THR A 110 3.71 7.78 5.55
N SER A 111 4.12 7.26 4.40
CA SER A 111 3.28 6.49 3.49
C SER A 111 3.99 5.21 3.06
N PHE A 112 3.20 4.19 2.76
CA PHE A 112 3.68 2.87 2.34
C PHE A 112 2.56 2.12 1.62
N GLY A 113 2.93 1.02 0.97
CA GLY A 113 1.98 0.09 0.38
C GLY A 113 2.15 -1.31 0.94
N VAL A 114 1.06 -2.05 1.11
CA VAL A 114 1.06 -3.47 1.47
C VAL A 114 0.49 -4.26 0.31
N TRP A 115 1.35 -4.99 -0.39
CA TRP A 115 0.92 -6.01 -1.32
C TRP A 115 0.34 -7.19 -0.56
N VAL A 116 -0.81 -7.68 -1.02
CA VAL A 116 -1.47 -8.87 -0.49
C VAL A 116 -1.76 -9.83 -1.65
N ASP A 117 -1.18 -11.02 -1.57
CA ASP A 117 -1.36 -12.10 -2.53
C ASP A 117 -1.93 -13.36 -1.82
N ASN A 118 -2.44 -14.30 -2.61
CA ASN A 118 -2.80 -15.64 -2.13
C ASN A 118 -1.54 -16.48 -1.90
N LEU A 119 -1.57 -17.33 -0.87
CA LEU A 119 -0.48 -18.27 -0.62
C LEU A 119 -0.63 -19.53 -1.51
N ARG A 120 -0.01 -19.53 -2.69
CA ARG A 120 -0.08 -20.65 -3.66
C ARG A 120 0.93 -21.75 -3.33
N ILE A 121 0.77 -22.92 -3.98
CA ILE A 121 1.70 -24.06 -3.85
C ILE A 121 3.16 -23.65 -4.16
N VAL A 122 3.37 -22.88 -5.23
CA VAL A 122 4.70 -22.36 -5.61
C VAL A 122 5.32 -21.48 -4.52
N ASP A 123 4.51 -20.65 -3.87
CA ASP A 123 4.96 -19.75 -2.80
C ASP A 123 5.30 -20.55 -1.55
N LYS A 124 4.46 -21.54 -1.20
CA LYS A 124 4.70 -22.45 -0.08
C LYS A 124 6.02 -23.22 -0.24
N LEU A 125 6.26 -23.79 -1.42
CA LEU A 125 7.51 -24.48 -1.74
C LEU A 125 8.72 -23.56 -1.61
N LYS A 126 8.65 -22.35 -2.19
CA LYS A 126 9.74 -21.36 -2.09
C LYS A 126 10.02 -20.91 -0.65
N LEU A 127 8.99 -20.83 0.19
CA LEU A 127 9.09 -20.41 1.59
C LEU A 127 9.31 -21.57 2.58
N GLY A 128 9.45 -22.81 2.09
CA GLY A 128 9.62 -24.00 2.93
C GLY A 128 8.40 -24.33 3.80
N ILE A 129 7.21 -23.89 3.41
CA ILE A 129 5.95 -24.17 4.10
C ILE A 129 5.48 -25.57 3.72
N VAL A 130 5.07 -26.35 4.72
CA VAL A 130 4.57 -27.73 4.52
C VAL A 130 3.29 -27.70 3.69
N LEU A 131 3.28 -28.45 2.58
CA LEU A 131 2.11 -28.65 1.73
C LEU A 131 1.13 -29.64 2.38
N SER A 132 -0.17 -29.42 2.16
CA SER A 132 -1.18 -30.45 2.45
C SER A 132 -1.03 -31.66 1.51
N ASN A 133 -1.71 -32.76 1.81
CA ASN A 133 -1.66 -33.96 0.98
C ASN A 133 -2.17 -33.69 -0.45
N ASP A 134 -3.25 -32.93 -0.58
CA ASP A 134 -3.82 -32.57 -1.88
C ASP A 134 -2.89 -31.63 -2.66
N GLU A 135 -2.28 -30.67 -1.97
CA GLU A 135 -1.30 -29.75 -2.58
C GLU A 135 -0.06 -30.48 -3.07
N ARG A 136 0.39 -31.49 -2.32
CA ARG A 136 1.52 -32.34 -2.71
C ARG A 136 1.18 -33.16 -3.95
N ALA A 137 0.00 -33.78 -3.99
CA ALA A 137 -0.46 -34.53 -5.16
C ALA A 137 -0.56 -33.64 -6.42
N LEU A 138 -1.03 -32.39 -6.28
CA LEU A 138 -1.00 -31.43 -7.39
C LEU A 138 0.42 -31.04 -7.79
N ALA A 139 1.29 -30.75 -6.81
CA ALA A 139 2.67 -30.35 -7.08
C ALA A 139 3.44 -31.43 -7.85
N GLU A 140 3.26 -32.70 -7.49
CA GLU A 140 3.84 -33.85 -8.18
C GLU A 140 3.24 -34.03 -9.59
N LYS A 141 1.91 -33.97 -9.70
CA LYS A 141 1.20 -34.14 -10.99
C LYS A 141 1.64 -33.12 -12.05
N PHE A 142 1.89 -31.88 -11.63
CA PHE A 142 2.25 -30.78 -12.54
C PHE A 142 3.77 -30.46 -12.54
N GLY A 143 4.60 -31.23 -11.83
CA GLY A 143 6.05 -31.01 -11.77
C GLY A 143 6.44 -29.63 -11.18
N ILE A 144 5.64 -29.10 -10.26
CA ILE A 144 5.83 -27.74 -9.73
C ILE A 144 7.14 -27.64 -8.94
N GLY A 145 7.51 -28.68 -8.18
CA GLY A 145 8.75 -28.71 -7.39
C GLY A 145 9.99 -28.39 -8.24
N ASP A 146 10.16 -29.09 -9.36
CA ASP A 146 11.28 -28.91 -10.28
C ASP A 146 11.36 -27.48 -10.84
N THR A 147 10.22 -26.85 -11.11
CA THR A 147 10.19 -25.48 -11.63
C THR A 147 10.60 -24.45 -10.57
N VAL A 148 10.25 -24.69 -9.31
CA VAL A 148 10.64 -23.83 -8.18
C VAL A 148 12.14 -24.00 -7.89
N GLU A 149 12.64 -25.24 -7.90
CA GLU A 149 14.07 -25.53 -7.73
C GLU A 149 14.93 -24.87 -8.81
N LYS A 150 14.46 -24.89 -10.07
CA LYS A 150 15.11 -24.20 -11.19
C LYS A 150 14.96 -22.67 -11.17
N GLY A 151 14.21 -22.11 -10.21
CA GLY A 151 13.96 -20.67 -10.11
C GLY A 151 13.05 -20.09 -11.20
N LEU A 152 12.28 -20.93 -11.91
CA LEU A 152 11.33 -20.50 -12.93
C LEU A 152 10.02 -19.96 -12.32
N LEU A 153 9.62 -20.53 -11.18
CA LEU A 153 8.42 -20.13 -10.44
C LEU A 153 8.76 -19.84 -8.96
N PRO A 154 7.97 -18.99 -8.29
CA PRO A 154 6.93 -18.12 -8.84
C PRO A 154 7.53 -16.97 -9.66
N LEU A 155 6.78 -16.50 -10.68
CA LEU A 155 7.18 -15.34 -11.48
C LEU A 155 7.28 -14.09 -10.59
N PRO A 156 8.14 -13.12 -10.91
CA PRO A 156 8.11 -11.80 -10.28
C PRO A 156 6.71 -11.17 -10.38
N LEU A 157 6.28 -10.46 -9.33
CA LEU A 157 4.93 -9.89 -9.24
C LEU A 157 4.61 -8.97 -10.44
N GLU A 158 5.56 -8.15 -10.87
CA GLU A 158 5.40 -7.28 -12.04
C GLU A 158 5.07 -8.06 -13.31
N GLN A 159 5.73 -9.21 -13.52
CA GLN A 159 5.44 -10.07 -14.68
C GLN A 159 4.07 -10.76 -14.57
N GLN A 160 3.62 -11.06 -13.34
CA GLN A 160 2.27 -11.59 -13.12
C GLN A 160 1.24 -10.52 -13.50
N ILE A 161 1.40 -9.30 -12.97
CA ILE A 161 0.53 -8.16 -13.30
C ILE A 161 0.54 -7.87 -14.80
N GLU A 162 1.71 -7.91 -15.43
CA GLU A 162 1.85 -7.68 -16.86
C GLU A 162 1.07 -8.70 -17.70
N ARG A 163 1.19 -9.99 -17.37
CA ARG A 163 0.55 -11.09 -18.10
C ARG A 163 -0.94 -11.25 -17.82
N GLU A 164 -1.38 -10.91 -16.61
CA GLU A 164 -2.77 -11.11 -16.19
C GLU A 164 -3.62 -9.86 -16.45
N TYR A 165 -3.06 -8.67 -16.21
CA TYR A 165 -3.80 -7.41 -16.26
C TYR A 165 -3.36 -6.56 -17.44
N ARG A 166 -2.05 -6.29 -17.58
CA ARG A 166 -1.58 -5.30 -18.56
C ARG A 166 -1.77 -5.75 -20.01
N SER A 167 -1.77 -7.06 -20.28
CA SER A 167 -2.11 -7.61 -21.59
C SER A 167 -3.59 -7.44 -21.95
N GLN A 168 -4.45 -7.24 -20.96
CA GLN A 168 -5.89 -6.98 -21.14
C GLN A 168 -6.23 -5.49 -21.07
N LEU A 169 -5.23 -4.63 -20.79
CA LEU A 169 -5.38 -3.19 -20.67
C LEU A 169 -5.81 -2.58 -22.01
N ILE A 170 -6.98 -1.95 -22.00
CA ILE A 170 -7.52 -1.21 -23.12
C ILE A 170 -7.08 0.25 -23.03
N SER A 171 -7.14 0.84 -21.84
CA SER A 171 -6.65 2.21 -21.62
C SER A 171 -6.15 2.45 -20.20
N GLU A 172 -5.18 3.34 -20.09
CA GLU A 172 -4.74 3.95 -18.83
C GLU A 172 -5.14 5.42 -18.85
N GLU A 173 -5.96 5.84 -17.88
CA GLU A 173 -6.51 7.19 -17.81
C GLU A 173 -6.16 7.85 -16.48
N THR A 174 -5.59 9.04 -16.54
CA THR A 174 -5.35 9.89 -15.37
C THR A 174 -6.41 10.98 -15.31
N HIS A 175 -7.13 11.04 -14.20
CA HIS A 175 -8.21 11.98 -13.95
C HIS A 175 -7.76 13.02 -12.92
N GLY A 176 -8.03 14.29 -13.21
CA GLY A 176 -7.79 15.41 -12.30
C GLY A 176 -9.11 16.05 -11.90
N ARG A 177 -9.34 16.21 -10.60
CA ARG A 177 -10.55 16.82 -10.03
C ARG A 177 -10.15 17.90 -9.03
N THR A 178 -10.89 19.01 -8.99
CA THR A 178 -10.76 20.03 -7.94
C THR A 178 -12.15 20.33 -7.40
N MET A 179 -12.31 20.28 -6.09
CA MET A 179 -13.62 20.45 -5.44
C MET A 179 -13.52 21.08 -4.06
N ASN A 180 -14.62 21.70 -3.60
CA ASN A 180 -14.72 22.30 -2.28
C ASN A 180 -15.24 21.27 -1.28
N VAL A 181 -14.34 20.76 -0.44
CA VAL A 181 -14.60 19.73 0.55
C VAL A 181 -14.98 20.35 1.88
N THR A 182 -15.90 19.71 2.60
CA THR A 182 -16.35 20.12 3.94
C THR A 182 -16.32 18.93 4.92
N ALA A 183 -16.84 19.13 6.14
CA ALA A 183 -16.95 18.11 7.19
C ALA A 183 -17.89 16.93 6.85
N ILE A 184 -18.58 17.00 5.72
CA ILE A 184 -19.46 15.93 5.22
C ILE A 184 -18.70 15.20 4.11
N SER A 185 -18.74 13.86 4.13
CA SER A 185 -18.18 13.05 3.05
C SER A 185 -18.85 13.41 1.72
N GLN A 186 -18.04 13.74 0.73
CA GLN A 186 -18.47 14.10 -0.61
C GLN A 186 -17.95 13.08 -1.61
N LEU A 187 -18.82 12.68 -2.53
CA LEU A 187 -18.44 11.83 -3.66
C LEU A 187 -17.57 12.63 -4.62
N VAL A 188 -16.36 12.13 -4.90
CA VAL A 188 -15.48 12.67 -5.93
C VAL A 188 -15.96 12.16 -7.29
N GLU A 189 -16.06 10.83 -7.42
CA GLU A 189 -16.46 10.17 -8.64
C GLU A 189 -16.87 8.72 -8.35
N THR A 190 -17.83 8.22 -9.13
CA THR A 190 -18.11 6.79 -9.27
C THR A 190 -17.86 6.39 -10.71
N MET A 191 -17.07 5.35 -10.89
CA MET A 191 -16.66 4.81 -12.18
C MET A 191 -17.22 3.40 -12.33
N TYR A 192 -17.67 3.09 -13.55
CA TYR A 192 -18.22 1.79 -13.91
C TYR A 192 -17.42 1.22 -15.08
N PRO A 193 -17.01 -0.06 -15.03
CA PRO A 193 -16.45 -0.74 -16.20
C PRO A 193 -17.52 -0.92 -17.27
N ARG A 194 -17.11 -1.03 -18.53
CA ARG A 194 -18.00 -1.46 -19.61
C ARG A 194 -18.15 -2.98 -19.58
N ASP A 195 -19.14 -3.49 -20.32
CA ASP A 195 -19.36 -4.93 -20.45
C ASP A 195 -18.06 -5.65 -20.89
N GLY A 196 -17.67 -6.65 -20.09
CA GLY A 196 -16.45 -7.44 -20.32
C GLY A 196 -15.14 -6.77 -19.90
N GLN A 197 -15.19 -5.59 -19.28
CA GLN A 197 -14.04 -4.89 -18.70
C GLN A 197 -14.07 -4.95 -17.17
N PHE A 198 -12.96 -4.58 -16.56
CA PHE A 198 -12.87 -4.31 -15.13
C PHE A 198 -11.95 -3.11 -14.92
N LEU A 199 -12.05 -2.46 -13.77
CA LEU A 199 -11.25 -1.29 -13.44
C LEU A 199 -10.11 -1.68 -12.49
N VAL A 200 -8.96 -1.03 -12.60
CA VAL A 200 -7.93 -1.08 -11.55
C VAL A 200 -7.49 0.33 -11.20
N LEU A 201 -7.65 0.71 -9.94
CA LEU A 201 -7.06 1.94 -9.42
C LEU A 201 -5.57 1.69 -9.16
N THR A 202 -4.71 2.43 -9.83
CA THR A 202 -3.25 2.21 -9.76
C THR A 202 -2.51 3.30 -9.03
N LYS A 203 -3.03 4.52 -9.02
CA LYS A 203 -2.38 5.66 -8.39
C LYS A 203 -3.36 6.68 -7.84
N LEU A 204 -2.96 7.34 -6.76
CA LEU A 204 -3.70 8.45 -6.15
C LEU A 204 -2.73 9.53 -5.66
N ALA A 205 -3.10 10.77 -5.86
CA ALA A 205 -2.41 11.94 -5.34
C ALA A 205 -3.44 12.99 -4.93
N ALA A 206 -3.13 13.75 -3.90
CA ALA A 206 -4.01 14.79 -3.38
C ALA A 206 -3.19 16.02 -2.98
N THR A 207 -3.86 17.17 -2.88
CA THR A 207 -3.23 18.37 -2.34
C THR A 207 -2.84 18.14 -0.88
N PRO A 208 -1.55 18.28 -0.51
CA PRO A 208 -1.14 18.16 0.87
C PRO A 208 -1.58 19.42 1.63
N TRP A 209 -2.49 19.27 2.58
CA TRP A 209 -2.97 20.37 3.44
C TRP A 209 -2.27 20.37 4.80
N ALA A 210 -2.72 21.08 5.84
CA ALA A 210 -2.14 20.90 7.16
C ALA A 210 -2.74 19.67 7.87
N ALA A 211 -2.00 19.10 8.83
CA ALA A 211 -2.50 17.97 9.62
C ALA A 211 -3.83 18.28 10.32
N VAL A 212 -4.04 19.55 10.71
CA VAL A 212 -5.27 20.04 11.36
C VAL A 212 -6.49 19.99 10.43
N ASP A 213 -6.30 20.02 9.12
CA ASP A 213 -7.40 20.01 8.16
C ASP A 213 -7.97 18.60 7.96
N ASN A 214 -7.17 17.57 8.28
CA ASN A 214 -7.55 16.16 8.31
C ASN A 214 -8.34 15.71 7.07
N VAL A 215 -7.80 16.04 5.89
CA VAL A 215 -8.34 15.59 4.61
C VAL A 215 -8.12 14.08 4.47
N ARG A 216 -9.22 13.36 4.26
CA ARG A 216 -9.26 11.91 4.21
C ARG A 216 -9.96 11.45 2.94
N ILE A 217 -9.37 10.48 2.29
CA ILE A 217 -9.91 9.86 1.07
C ILE A 217 -10.32 8.44 1.43
N SER A 218 -11.52 8.06 1.00
CA SER A 218 -12.02 6.69 1.11
C SER A 218 -12.24 6.11 -0.27
N ILE A 219 -11.86 4.86 -0.45
CA ILE A 219 -11.99 4.12 -1.71
C ILE A 219 -12.96 2.97 -1.46
N SER A 220 -14.04 2.92 -2.23
CA SER A 220 -14.97 1.81 -2.24
C SER A 220 -14.88 1.09 -3.57
N ARG A 221 -15.10 -0.22 -3.57
CA ARG A 221 -15.14 -1.03 -4.79
C ARG A 221 -16.24 -2.07 -4.72
N ASP A 222 -16.93 -2.30 -5.81
CA ASP A 222 -18.05 -3.25 -5.91
C ASP A 222 -18.97 -3.14 -4.66
N ASN A 223 -19.25 -4.26 -4.00
CA ASN A 223 -20.05 -4.29 -2.77
C ASN A 223 -19.22 -4.11 -1.48
N ASP A 224 -17.97 -3.67 -1.58
CA ASP A 224 -17.03 -3.43 -0.47
C ASP A 224 -16.88 -1.91 -0.25
N ALA A 225 -17.86 -1.35 0.47
CA ALA A 225 -17.87 0.06 0.83
C ALA A 225 -16.74 0.36 1.83
N ASN A 226 -16.02 1.46 1.59
CA ASN A 226 -14.86 1.87 2.38
C ASN A 226 -13.76 0.80 2.45
N HIS A 227 -13.49 0.14 1.32
CA HIS A 227 -12.39 -0.82 1.18
C HIS A 227 -11.05 -0.26 1.70
N ILE A 228 -10.75 1.00 1.36
CA ILE A 228 -9.74 1.81 2.05
C ILE A 228 -10.48 2.94 2.78
N THR A 229 -10.30 3.02 4.09
CA THR A 229 -10.81 4.09 4.94
C THR A 229 -9.73 5.07 5.29
N ASP A 230 -10.09 6.36 5.37
CA ASP A 230 -9.31 7.37 6.07
C ASP A 230 -7.88 7.57 5.56
N LEU A 231 -7.64 7.35 4.27
CA LEU A 231 -6.32 7.60 3.67
C LEU A 231 -6.01 9.09 3.77
N LYS A 232 -5.00 9.44 4.59
CA LYS A 232 -4.72 10.83 4.93
C LYS A 232 -3.99 11.53 3.79
N ALA A 233 -4.67 12.48 3.17
CA ALA A 233 -4.15 13.23 2.03
C ALA A 233 -2.88 14.05 2.36
N TYR A 234 -2.67 14.40 3.64
CA TYR A 234 -1.47 15.13 4.07
C TYR A 234 -0.16 14.34 3.92
N SER A 235 -0.25 13.02 3.94
CA SER A 235 0.89 12.12 3.78
C SER A 235 1.09 11.70 2.31
N VAL A 236 0.38 12.34 1.38
CA VAL A 236 0.56 12.22 -0.08
C VAL A 236 0.66 13.62 -0.69
N GLY A 237 1.20 13.75 -1.90
CA GLY A 237 1.36 15.05 -2.56
C GLY A 237 0.98 14.99 -4.03
N LEU A 238 0.65 16.13 -4.64
CA LEU A 238 0.34 16.17 -6.08
C LEU A 238 1.53 15.77 -6.95
N ASP A 239 2.75 16.01 -6.48
CA ASP A 239 3.99 15.65 -7.18
C ASP A 239 4.43 14.21 -6.88
N ARG A 240 3.85 13.60 -5.84
CA ARG A 240 4.16 12.25 -5.38
C ARG A 240 2.90 11.40 -5.28
N GLU A 241 2.71 10.58 -6.30
CA GLU A 241 1.64 9.61 -6.36
C GLU A 241 1.89 8.47 -5.37
N LEU A 242 0.83 8.08 -4.66
CA LEU A 242 0.80 6.85 -3.91
C LEU A 242 0.37 5.73 -4.86
N ASN A 243 1.23 4.75 -5.05
CA ASN A 243 0.86 3.60 -5.86
C ASN A 243 -0.09 2.70 -5.06
N MET A 244 -1.00 2.10 -5.81
CA MET A 244 -1.95 1.12 -5.33
C MET A 244 -2.29 0.18 -6.46
N PHE A 245 -3.03 -0.87 -6.15
CA PHE A 245 -3.51 -1.80 -7.15
C PHE A 245 -4.79 -2.39 -6.59
N ILE A 246 -5.90 -1.72 -6.89
CA ILE A 246 -7.22 -2.06 -6.36
C ILE A 246 -8.12 -2.41 -7.55
N PRO A 247 -8.26 -3.70 -7.88
CA PRO A 247 -9.18 -4.15 -8.91
C PRO A 247 -10.63 -4.02 -8.44
N ALA A 248 -11.51 -3.67 -9.37
CA ALA A 248 -12.96 -3.55 -9.20
C ALA A 248 -13.68 -4.12 -10.44
N MET A 249 -14.66 -4.98 -10.22
CA MET A 249 -15.35 -5.72 -11.29
C MET A 249 -16.64 -5.03 -11.76
N SER A 250 -17.27 -4.23 -10.89
CA SER A 250 -18.57 -3.60 -11.17
C SER A 250 -18.58 -2.11 -10.89
N GLU A 251 -17.89 -1.64 -9.85
CA GLU A 251 -17.82 -0.20 -9.57
C GLU A 251 -16.58 0.17 -8.74
N LEU A 252 -16.08 1.38 -8.95
CA LEU A 252 -15.05 1.99 -8.13
C LEU A 252 -15.51 3.40 -7.77
N SER A 253 -15.57 3.73 -6.48
CA SER A 253 -15.93 5.08 -6.03
C SER A 253 -14.92 5.67 -5.07
N LEU A 254 -14.70 6.97 -5.24
CA LEU A 254 -13.79 7.77 -4.43
C LEU A 254 -14.61 8.80 -3.67
N ASN A 255 -14.39 8.86 -2.35
CA ASN A 255 -15.01 9.82 -1.47
C ASN A 255 -13.94 10.63 -0.76
N ILE A 256 -14.25 11.88 -0.45
CA ILE A 256 -13.34 12.78 0.25
C ILE A 256 -14.08 13.54 1.35
N VAL A 257 -13.40 13.72 2.48
CA VAL A 257 -13.90 14.48 3.62
C VAL A 257 -12.77 15.31 4.22
N SER A 258 -13.11 16.45 4.80
CA SER A 258 -12.15 17.36 5.44
C SER A 258 -12.74 17.92 6.72
N THR A 259 -11.97 18.11 7.78
CA THR A 259 -12.48 18.74 9.01
C THR A 259 -12.82 20.21 8.79
N VAL A 260 -12.14 20.89 7.86
CA VAL A 260 -12.34 22.30 7.54
C VAL A 260 -12.79 22.46 6.08
N ALA A 261 -13.62 23.46 5.80
CA ALA A 261 -14.03 23.76 4.44
C ALA A 261 -12.85 24.29 3.61
N GLN A 262 -12.52 23.62 2.51
CA GLN A 262 -11.37 23.99 1.67
C GLN A 262 -11.45 23.39 0.27
N THR A 263 -10.66 23.95 -0.65
CA THR A 263 -10.54 23.43 -2.02
C THR A 263 -9.45 22.36 -2.06
N VAL A 264 -9.79 21.15 -2.50
CA VAL A 264 -8.85 20.04 -2.66
C VAL A 264 -8.77 19.64 -4.13
N SER A 265 -7.54 19.57 -4.65
CA SER A 265 -7.25 18.93 -5.92
C SER A 265 -6.81 17.48 -5.70
N LEU A 266 -7.37 16.57 -6.48
CA LEU A 266 -7.11 15.14 -6.49
C LEU A 266 -6.70 14.70 -7.90
N ARG A 267 -5.69 13.84 -7.99
CA ARG A 267 -5.32 13.12 -9.22
C ARG A 267 -5.37 11.63 -8.94
N TYR A 268 -5.95 10.86 -9.85
CA TYR A 268 -5.96 9.41 -9.74
C TYR A 268 -5.84 8.76 -11.11
N THR A 269 -5.27 7.56 -11.16
CA THR A 269 -5.06 6.83 -12.42
C THR A 269 -5.77 5.49 -12.37
N ILE A 270 -6.53 5.21 -13.43
CA ILE A 270 -7.27 3.96 -13.60
C ILE A 270 -6.82 3.22 -14.84
N TRP A 271 -6.82 1.91 -14.75
CA TRP A 271 -6.71 0.99 -15.86
C TRP A 271 -8.11 0.46 -16.21
N LYS A 272 -8.39 0.32 -17.51
CA LYS A 272 -9.62 -0.22 -18.07
C LYS A 272 -9.35 -1.34 -19.06
#